data_AF-A0A0A1U9C2-F1
#
_entry.id   AF-A0A0A1U9C2-F1
#
_cell.length_a   1.000
_cell.length_b   1.000
_cell.length_c   1.000
_cell.angle_alpha   90.00
_cell.angle_beta   90.00
_cell.angle_gamma   90.00
#
_symmetry.space_group_name_H-M   'P 1'
#
loop_
_entity.id
_entity.type
_entity.pdbx_description
1 polymer ?
#
loop_
_entity_poly.entity_id
_entity_poly.type
_entity_poly.pdbx_seq_one_letter_code
_entity_poly.pdbx_strand_id
1 'polypeptide(L)'
;MIRGKTAWVVFDRQTTISSCKIAVDLIMKTIENAQIVTVIISHSYYNRYAAFYIKIYANEATSRRAQYMYRAQLKDSFTKETDNSTKKS
;
A
#
# COMPACT_ATOMS: atom_id res chain seq x y z
N MET A 1 2.72 5.56 10.29
CA MET A 1 3.83 5.30 11.24
C MET A 1 3.63 6.19 12.44
N ILE A 2 3.96 5.72 13.65
CA ILE A 2 3.87 6.49 14.89
C ILE A 2 5.29 6.75 15.40
N ARG A 3 5.62 8.01 15.71
CA ARG A 3 6.91 8.39 16.30
C ARG A 3 6.85 8.20 17.81
N GLY A 4 7.69 7.31 18.35
CA GLY A 4 7.93 7.20 19.79
C GLY A 4 8.94 8.25 20.27
N LYS A 5 9.54 8.08 21.46
CA LYS A 5 10.66 8.93 21.90
C LYS A 5 11.97 8.63 21.16
N THR A 6 12.26 7.37 20.88
CA THR A 6 13.56 6.94 20.31
C THR A 6 13.48 6.25 18.95
N ALA A 7 12.29 5.88 18.49
CA ALA A 7 12.12 5.04 17.30
C ALA A 7 10.72 5.17 16.69
N TRP A 8 10.56 4.59 15.51
CA TRP A 8 9.30 4.44 14.80
C TRP A 8 8.60 3.11 15.11
N VAL A 9 7.28 3.19 15.21
CA VAL A 9 6.36 2.06 15.18
C VAL A 9 5.63 2.06 13.84
N VAL A 10 5.67 0.95 13.11
CA VAL A 10 4.98 0.79 11.83
C VAL A 10 3.71 -0.02 12.03
N PHE A 11 2.60 0.43 11.44
CA PHE A 11 1.37 -0.33 11.35
C PHE A 11 1.17 -0.73 9.90
N ASP A 12 0.95 -2.02 9.65
CA ASP A 12 0.70 -2.62 8.33
C ASP A 12 1.73 -2.27 7.24
N ARG A 13 2.33 -3.27 6.60
CA ARG A 13 3.47 -3.06 5.67
C ARG A 13 3.11 -3.08 4.19
N GLN A 14 1.86 -2.78 3.86
CA GLN A 14 1.35 -2.83 2.49
C GLN A 14 1.53 -4.21 1.82
N THR A 15 1.22 -4.26 0.53
CA THR A 15 1.20 -5.50 -0.27
C THR A 15 2.56 -5.86 -0.85
N THR A 16 3.45 -4.89 -1.11
CA THR A 16 4.75 -5.15 -1.75
C THR A 16 5.90 -4.49 -0.99
N ILE A 17 7.08 -5.12 -1.07
CA ILE A 17 8.31 -4.59 -0.46
C ILE A 17 8.67 -3.24 -1.07
N SER A 18 8.49 -3.06 -2.38
CA SER A 18 8.82 -1.81 -3.08
C SER A 18 7.96 -0.64 -2.59
N SER A 19 6.64 -0.83 -2.47
CA SER A 19 5.74 0.23 -2.02
C SER A 19 5.99 0.57 -0.54
N CYS A 20 6.21 -0.44 0.30
CA CYS A 20 6.58 -0.24 1.70
C CYS A 20 7.90 0.54 1.83
N LYS A 21 8.91 0.19 1.03
CA LYS A 21 10.21 0.87 1.06
C LYS A 21 10.08 2.34 0.65
N ILE A 22 9.37 2.63 -0.44
CA ILE A 22 9.14 4.01 -0.89
C ILE A 22 8.44 4.83 0.20
N ALA A 23 7.42 4.26 0.85
CA ALA A 23 6.70 4.94 1.93
C ALA A 23 7.59 5.22 3.15
N VAL A 24 8.41 4.25 3.57
CA VAL A 24 9.37 4.42 4.67
C VAL A 24 10.42 5.45 4.31
N ASP A 25 11.03 5.36 3.12
CA ASP A 25 12.07 6.28 2.67
C ASP A 25 11.54 7.73 2.62
N LEU A 26 10.29 7.93 2.18
CA LEU A 26 9.65 9.23 2.19
C LEU A 26 9.53 9.80 3.60
N ILE A 27 9.08 9.01 4.58
CA ILE A 27 8.91 9.44 5.97
C ILE A 27 10.26 9.75 6.61
N MET A 28 11.25 8.87 6.42
CA MET A 28 12.59 9.07 6.97
C MET A 28 13.28 10.31 6.39
N LYS A 29 13.02 10.65 5.12
CA LYS A 29 13.55 11.83 4.45
C LYS A 29 12.86 13.14 4.88
N THR A 30 11.55 13.09 5.15
CA THR A 30 10.72 14.29 5.38
C THR A 30 10.57 14.66 6.84
N ILE A 31 10.60 13.69 7.75
CA ILE A 31 10.37 13.93 9.19
C ILE A 31 11.67 13.72 9.97
N GLU A 32 12.15 12.47 10.03
CA GLU A 32 13.36 12.13 10.78
C GLU A 32 13.84 10.73 10.38
N ASN A 33 15.15 10.59 10.19
CA ASN A 33 15.78 9.30 10.01
C ASN A 33 16.04 8.63 11.38
N ALA A 34 15.11 7.79 11.82
CA ALA A 34 15.22 7.02 13.06
C ALA A 34 14.92 5.53 12.80
N GLN A 35 15.37 4.65 13.68
CA GLN A 35 15.13 3.21 13.53
C GLN A 35 13.65 2.84 13.65
N ILE A 36 13.23 1.77 12.97
CA ILE A 36 11.94 1.11 13.18
C ILE A 36 12.17 -0.05 14.16
N VAL A 37 11.50 -0.02 15.31
CA VAL A 37 11.70 -1.04 16.37
C VAL A 37 10.57 -2.06 16.47
N THR A 38 9.40 -1.74 15.92
CA THR A 38 8.28 -2.66 15.96
C THR A 38 7.36 -2.47 14.77
N VAL A 39 6.69 -3.56 14.40
CA VAL A 39 5.68 -3.61 13.36
C VAL A 39 4.43 -4.25 13.95
N ILE A 40 3.31 -3.54 13.88
CA ILE A 40 2.00 -4.03 14.30
C ILE A 40 1.21 -4.41 13.05
N ILE A 41 0.80 -5.66 12.97
CA ILE A 41 -0.10 -6.16 11.93
C ILE A 41 -1.51 -6.11 12.49
N SER A 42 -2.37 -5.29 11.91
CA SER A 42 -3.71 -5.05 12.47
C SER A 42 -4.66 -6.24 12.30
N HIS A 43 -4.52 -7.03 11.23
CA HIS A 43 -5.30 -8.25 10.96
C HIS A 43 -4.64 -9.10 9.86
N SER A 44 -5.18 -10.29 9.62
CA SER A 44 -4.59 -11.35 8.78
C SER A 44 -4.85 -11.24 7.28
N TYR A 45 -5.18 -10.05 6.75
CA TYR A 45 -5.26 -9.84 5.30
C TYR A 45 -3.89 -9.58 4.67
N TYR A 46 -3.70 -10.10 3.46
CA TYR A 46 -2.41 -10.15 2.77
C TYR A 46 -1.72 -8.78 2.69
N ASN A 47 -2.48 -7.72 2.39
CA ASN A 47 -1.96 -6.35 2.27
C ASN A 47 -1.43 -5.75 3.58
N ARG A 48 -1.51 -6.46 4.72
CA ARG A 48 -1.02 -6.02 6.03
C ARG A 48 0.38 -6.53 6.32
N TYR A 49 0.77 -7.68 5.76
CA TYR A 49 2.02 -8.38 6.10
C TYR A 49 2.79 -8.94 4.88
N ALA A 50 2.26 -8.81 3.66
CA ALA A 50 2.91 -9.36 2.46
C ALA A 50 4.33 -8.83 2.20
N ALA A 51 4.67 -7.63 2.69
CA ALA A 51 6.03 -7.09 2.59
C ALA A 51 7.01 -7.68 3.62
N PHE A 52 6.61 -8.63 4.47
CA PHE A 52 7.56 -9.54 5.11
C PHE A 52 8.13 -10.47 4.04
N TYR A 53 9.43 -10.76 4.10
CA TYR A 53 10.12 -11.70 3.20
C TYR A 53 9.66 -13.15 3.41
N ILE A 54 8.34 -13.37 3.44
CA ILE A 54 7.65 -14.62 3.69
C ILE A 54 6.89 -14.94 2.40
N LYS A 55 7.15 -16.12 1.83
CA LYS A 55 6.35 -16.63 0.71
C LYS A 55 4.99 -17.05 1.24
N ILE A 56 3.93 -16.39 0.76
CA ILE A 56 2.54 -16.68 1.14
C ILE A 56 1.84 -17.27 -0.07
N TYR A 57 1.19 -18.41 0.12
CA TYR A 57 0.50 -19.13 -0.95
C TYR A 57 -1.01 -18.95 -0.81
N ALA A 58 -1.68 -18.58 -1.90
CA ALA A 58 -3.13 -18.57 -2.02
C ALA A 58 -3.54 -19.52 -3.14
N ASN A 59 -4.69 -20.19 -3.01
CA ASN A 59 -5.19 -21.05 -4.06
C ASN A 59 -5.58 -20.27 -5.32
N GLU A 60 -5.56 -20.94 -6.48
CA GLU A 60 -5.82 -20.31 -7.77
C GLU A 60 -7.22 -19.70 -7.88
N ALA A 61 -8.24 -20.36 -7.32
CA ALA A 61 -9.63 -19.90 -7.38
C ALA A 61 -9.82 -18.56 -6.65
N THR A 62 -9.20 -18.41 -5.48
CA THR A 62 -9.25 -17.17 -4.69
C THR A 62 -8.47 -16.07 -5.39
N SER A 63 -7.29 -16.39 -5.91
CA SER A 63 -6.44 -15.45 -6.66
C SER A 63 -7.12 -14.93 -7.93
N ARG A 64 -7.77 -15.83 -8.71
CA ARG A 64 -8.55 -15.48 -9.90
C ARG A 64 -9.71 -14.55 -9.58
N ARG A 65 -10.50 -14.88 -8.55
CA ARG A 65 -11.60 -14.01 -8.10
C ARG A 65 -11.11 -12.62 -7.68
N ALA A 66 -9.96 -12.56 -6.99
CA ALA A 66 -9.35 -11.29 -6.60
C ALA A 66 -8.93 -10.44 -7.82
N GLN A 67 -8.43 -11.04 -8.90
CA GLN A 67 -8.09 -10.31 -10.13
C GLN A 67 -9.30 -9.57 -10.73
N TYR A 68 -10.48 -10.20 -10.72
CA TYR A 68 -11.72 -9.55 -11.15
C TYR A 68 -12.16 -8.46 -10.18
N MET A 69 -12.17 -8.76 -8.87
CA MET A 69 -12.60 -7.81 -7.83
C MET A 69 -11.76 -6.53 -7.82
N TYR A 70 -10.43 -6.67 -7.92
CA TYR A 70 -9.49 -5.53 -7.92
C TYR A 70 -9.22 -4.96 -9.30
N ARG A 71 -9.84 -5.52 -10.36
CA ARG A 71 -9.66 -5.06 -11.75
C ARG A 71 -8.19 -5.00 -12.18
N ALA A 72 -7.36 -5.91 -11.66
CA ALA A 72 -5.90 -5.84 -11.76
C ALA A 72 -5.33 -5.86 -13.20
N GLN A 73 -6.15 -6.19 -14.19
CA GLN A 73 -5.78 -6.31 -15.61
C GLN A 73 -6.53 -5.34 -16.52
N LEU A 74 -7.42 -4.50 -15.97
CA LEU A 74 -8.09 -3.48 -16.78
C LEU A 74 -7.14 -2.30 -17.00
N LYS A 75 -7.19 -1.69 -18.18
CA LYS A 75 -6.45 -0.45 -18.44
C LYS A 75 -7.05 0.68 -17.58
N ASP A 76 -6.19 1.50 -17.01
CA ASP A 76 -6.58 2.72 -16.29
C ASP A 76 -7.18 3.75 -17.26
N SER A 77 -8.43 3.57 -17.64
CA SER A 77 -9.12 4.45 -18.60
C SER A 77 -10.50 4.85 -18.09
N PHE A 78 -10.61 5.41 -16.87
CA PHE A 78 -11.85 6.04 -16.37
C PHE A 78 -11.63 7.15 -15.31
N THR A 79 -10.57 7.95 -15.42
CA THR A 79 -10.47 9.24 -14.69
C THR A 79 -10.07 10.36 -15.66
N LYS A 80 -10.97 10.67 -16.59
CA LYS A 80 -11.13 12.05 -17.05
C LYS A 80 -12.52 12.44 -16.58
N GLU A 81 -12.62 13.27 -15.54
CA GLU A 81 -13.82 14.07 -15.37
C GLU A 81 -14.01 14.84 -16.67
N THR A 82 -15.15 14.62 -17.33
CA THR A 82 -15.59 15.46 -18.44
C THR A 82 -15.90 16.81 -17.81
N ASP A 83 -14.94 17.72 -17.87
CA ASP A 83 -15.10 19.10 -17.42
C ASP A 83 -16.11 19.79 -18.35
N ASN A 84 -17.40 19.69 -18.01
CA ASN A 84 -18.49 20.37 -18.72
C ASN A 84 -18.51 21.86 -18.33
N SER A 85 -17.43 22.58 -18.64
CA SER A 85 -17.47 24.03 -18.72
C SER A 85 -18.01 24.42 -20.09
N THR A 86 -19.32 24.61 -20.17
CA THR A 86 -19.99 25.31 -21.28
C THR A 86 -19.25 26.61 -21.58
N LYS A 87 -18.66 26.69 -22.78
CA LYS A 87 -18.29 27.96 -23.42
C LYS A 87 -19.53 28.84 -23.49
N LYS A 88 -19.59 29.89 -22.66
CA LYS A 88 -20.46 31.04 -22.94
C LYS A 88 -19.83 31.79 -24.11
N SER A 89 -20.43 31.61 -25.29
CA SER A 89 -20.44 32.60 -26.36
C SER A 89 -21.31 33.79 -25.97
#